data_AF-A0A937PCK7-F1
#
_entry.id   AF-A0A937PCK7-F1
#
_cell.length_a   1.000
_cell.length_b   1.000
_cell.length_c   1.000
_cell.angle_alpha   90.00
_cell.angle_beta   90.00
_cell.angle_gamma   90.00
#
_symmetry.space_group_name_H-M   'P 1'
#
loop_
_entity.id
_entity.type
_entity.pdbx_description
1 polymer ?
#
loop_
_entity_poly.entity_id
_entity_poly.type
_entity_poly.pdbx_seq_one_letter_code
_entity_poly.pdbx_strand_id
1 'polypeptide(L)'
;MTKTYTIPQEFVISLPKQQTSKMRYPCILILVISFIFFSCGRNNETIIHGTITNPRDSILIINDSTIRISETGEFSHGFKIEESADIEFYYQDAELLLYLQPGEELFMTFDGNDIMNTIRFEGTSAEVNYFLISLARYSIEVSPWFEHNWYFLFTKNETDFIHIIDSLQNGFLSVIEDFQARHDFSDSAFIKGIIADTYFSFNRLILFYPSQHEEFTGLETSLSHHTIERLVQTDINDPGFLELDHYEDYCKDWIELNLQKLMENSSDPGNYYIRRMDELFRLLPEIFTNKELLDFWLAGYLSGHIANYGTSNSKDYVDRFYAICSTGKYKQQVEKAYQDRLDDNGDHSVEIFKTIEGFHLEAHIFSPWASIPAQKVPGIVIFHGGGWAAGNPSWAFSRARHFARKGMIAVAAQYRLSNQSDITPIEAMEDTRDIIIWMRSKADSLGLQTDSIVAWGWSAGGHLAMAAAIFPGPPSDSNRPEPDALILVSPAVDLYNDGWSQFLLGTRADIRTISPVDNVRKNLPPTIILQGRDDTVTPLKGARLFYDRMIAAGNDCELWIYDEVGHLFTPNTMRDDGWPVPDPHVQQEAFEQADIFLKKRGYLK
;
A
#
# COMPACT_ATOMS: atom_id res chain seq x y z
N MET A 1 -10.13 -3.24 -44.92
CA MET A 1 -11.25 -2.29 -44.73
C MET A 1 -11.29 -1.98 -43.24
N THR A 2 -10.91 -0.77 -42.85
CA THR A 2 -10.88 -0.29 -41.48
C THR A 2 -12.32 -0.14 -40.97
N LYS A 3 -12.75 -0.99 -40.03
CA LYS A 3 -13.96 -0.72 -39.25
C LYS A 3 -13.61 0.40 -38.27
N THR A 4 -14.28 1.54 -38.38
CA THR A 4 -14.26 2.59 -37.37
C THR A 4 -15.17 2.15 -36.22
N TYR A 5 -14.57 1.80 -35.09
CA TYR A 5 -15.30 1.58 -33.84
C TYR A 5 -15.61 2.98 -33.28
N THR A 6 -16.89 3.29 -33.10
CA THR A 6 -17.31 4.63 -32.63
C THR A 6 -17.87 4.50 -31.23
N ILE A 7 -17.31 5.23 -30.26
CA ILE A 7 -17.85 5.35 -28.90
C ILE A 7 -19.28 5.93 -28.98
N PRO A 8 -20.28 5.42 -28.23
CA PRO A 8 -21.63 5.98 -28.20
C PRO A 8 -21.59 7.47 -27.84
N GLN A 9 -22.17 8.31 -28.70
CA GLN A 9 -21.98 9.77 -28.68
C GLN A 9 -22.92 10.53 -27.72
N GLU A 10 -23.44 9.90 -26.67
CA GLU A 10 -24.37 10.55 -25.75
C GLU A 10 -23.69 10.90 -24.41
N PHE A 11 -23.88 12.15 -23.98
CA PHE A 11 -23.47 12.76 -22.71
C PHE A 11 -22.03 13.30 -22.61
N VAL A 12 -21.75 14.42 -23.28
CA VAL A 12 -20.72 15.37 -22.86
C VAL A 12 -21.42 16.57 -22.21
N ILE A 13 -21.38 16.66 -20.88
CA ILE A 13 -21.82 17.85 -20.12
C ILE A 13 -20.67 18.29 -19.23
N SER A 14 -20.27 19.56 -19.33
CA SER A 14 -19.19 20.15 -18.54
C SER A 14 -19.55 20.28 -17.05
N LEU A 15 -18.67 19.84 -16.15
CA LEU A 15 -18.79 19.98 -14.69
C LEU A 15 -18.44 21.40 -14.18
N PRO A 16 -19.03 21.85 -13.05
CA PRO A 16 -18.58 23.05 -12.31
C PRO A 16 -17.24 22.81 -11.58
N LYS A 17 -16.39 23.84 -11.58
CA LYS A 17 -14.97 23.89 -11.14
C LYS A 17 -14.64 23.55 -9.66
N GLN A 18 -15.49 22.93 -8.85
CA GLN A 18 -15.32 22.95 -7.38
C GLN A 18 -15.10 21.62 -6.64
N GLN A 19 -14.84 20.51 -7.32
CA GLN A 19 -14.55 19.22 -6.66
C GLN A 19 -13.30 18.50 -7.17
N THR A 20 -12.35 19.22 -7.77
CA THR A 20 -11.04 18.68 -8.13
C THR A 20 -10.07 18.82 -6.95
N SER A 21 -10.26 18.07 -5.88
CA SER A 21 -9.23 17.90 -4.85
C SER A 21 -8.83 16.43 -4.75
N LYS A 22 -7.73 16.09 -5.43
CA LYS A 22 -6.87 14.93 -5.16
C LYS A 22 -7.60 13.60 -4.90
N MET A 23 -8.34 13.10 -5.86
CA MET A 23 -8.52 11.65 -5.99
C MET A 23 -7.45 11.14 -6.95
N ARG A 24 -6.60 10.22 -6.49
CA ARG A 24 -5.84 9.37 -7.40
C ARG A 24 -6.85 8.46 -8.05
N TYR A 25 -7.16 8.68 -9.32
CA TYR A 25 -7.94 7.77 -10.12
C TYR A 25 -7.30 6.37 -10.00
N PRO A 26 -8.01 5.32 -9.56
CA PRO A 26 -7.47 3.96 -9.54
C PRO A 26 -7.29 3.37 -10.95
N CYS A 27 -7.62 4.12 -12.00
CA CYS A 27 -7.75 3.59 -13.35
C CYS A 27 -7.07 4.52 -14.33
N ILE A 28 -5.78 4.29 -14.54
CA ILE A 28 -5.27 4.35 -15.90
C ILE A 28 -5.49 2.93 -16.43
N LEU A 29 -6.58 2.73 -17.17
CA LEU A 29 -6.86 1.48 -17.89
C LEU A 29 -5.93 1.41 -19.12
N ILE A 30 -4.62 1.49 -18.89
CA ILE A 30 -3.66 1.04 -19.88
C ILE A 30 -3.51 -0.45 -19.63
N LEU A 31 -4.16 -1.23 -20.50
CA LEU A 31 -3.85 -2.65 -20.66
C LEU A 31 -2.44 -2.74 -21.29
N VAL A 32 -1.38 -2.61 -20.47
CA VAL A 32 0.01 -2.96 -20.88
C VAL A 32 0.21 -4.44 -20.62
N ILE A 33 -0.49 -5.29 -21.37
CA ILE A 33 -0.56 -6.72 -21.05
C ILE A 33 0.79 -7.38 -21.34
N SER A 34 1.64 -7.53 -20.32
CA SER A 34 2.96 -8.13 -20.45
C SER A 34 2.90 -9.65 -20.29
N PHE A 35 3.46 -10.39 -21.25
CA PHE A 35 3.55 -11.85 -21.20
C PHE A 35 4.95 -12.39 -21.41
N ILE A 36 5.21 -13.50 -20.74
CA ILE A 36 6.38 -14.37 -20.96
C ILE A 36 5.84 -15.75 -21.36
N PHE A 37 6.18 -16.24 -22.56
CA PHE A 37 5.69 -17.53 -23.06
C PHE A 37 6.80 -18.56 -23.19
N PHE A 38 6.56 -19.75 -22.62
CA PHE A 38 7.47 -20.87 -22.73
C PHE A 38 7.41 -21.58 -24.09
N SER A 39 8.47 -21.41 -24.88
CA SER A 39 8.70 -22.11 -26.15
C SER A 39 10.21 -22.28 -26.35
N CYS A 40 10.67 -23.51 -26.57
CA CYS A 40 12.08 -23.82 -26.80
C CYS A 40 12.67 -23.05 -28.01
N GLY A 41 13.42 -21.98 -27.75
CA GLY A 41 14.10 -21.16 -28.75
C GLY A 41 15.42 -21.73 -29.28
N ARG A 42 15.73 -21.42 -30.54
CA ARG A 42 17.06 -21.60 -31.15
C ARG A 42 17.97 -20.42 -30.78
N ASN A 43 19.27 -20.69 -30.72
CA ASN A 43 20.34 -19.82 -30.20
C ASN A 43 20.70 -18.57 -31.06
N ASN A 44 19.76 -18.03 -31.84
CA ASN A 44 20.01 -16.91 -32.76
C ASN A 44 19.66 -15.56 -32.13
N GLU A 45 20.33 -14.49 -32.58
CA GLU A 45 20.04 -13.11 -32.17
C GLU A 45 18.67 -12.66 -32.73
N THR A 46 17.87 -11.99 -31.89
CA THR A 46 16.60 -11.36 -32.28
C THR A 46 16.87 -9.89 -32.53
N ILE A 47 16.36 -9.34 -33.64
CA ILE A 47 16.71 -7.99 -34.07
C ILE A 47 15.45 -7.17 -34.27
N ILE A 48 15.37 -6.03 -33.58
CA ILE A 48 14.42 -4.95 -33.92
C ILE A 48 15.19 -3.89 -34.69
N HIS A 49 14.73 -3.55 -35.88
CA HIS A 49 15.32 -2.48 -36.67
C HIS A 49 14.25 -1.72 -37.43
N GLY A 50 14.57 -0.50 -37.86
CA GLY A 50 13.54 0.35 -38.43
C GLY A 50 13.96 1.71 -38.91
N THR A 51 12.98 2.46 -39.39
CA THR A 51 13.16 3.84 -39.85
C THR A 51 12.04 4.74 -39.31
N ILE A 52 12.45 5.84 -38.68
CA ILE A 52 11.60 6.89 -38.17
C ILE A 52 11.65 8.06 -39.14
N THR A 53 10.53 8.34 -39.80
CA THR A 53 10.36 9.58 -40.57
C THR A 53 10.08 10.73 -39.61
N ASN A 54 10.67 11.91 -39.85
CA ASN A 54 10.57 13.07 -38.95
C ASN A 54 10.98 12.78 -37.49
N PRO A 55 12.19 12.25 -37.22
CA PRO A 55 12.60 11.95 -35.85
C PRO A 55 12.68 13.25 -35.03
N ARG A 56 11.95 13.32 -33.91
CA ARG A 56 12.02 14.46 -32.98
C ARG A 56 13.02 14.24 -31.85
N ASP A 57 13.31 12.99 -31.54
CA ASP A 57 14.37 12.57 -30.61
C ASP A 57 15.47 11.80 -31.33
N SER A 58 16.69 11.90 -30.78
CA SER A 58 17.87 11.16 -31.25
C SER A 58 18.03 9.79 -30.58
N ILE A 59 17.14 9.44 -29.65
CA ILE A 59 17.15 8.18 -28.93
C ILE A 59 15.75 7.57 -28.86
N LEU A 60 15.72 6.25 -28.69
CA LEU A 60 14.56 5.47 -28.29
C LEU A 60 15.01 4.44 -27.24
N ILE A 61 14.08 3.80 -26.55
CA ILE A 61 14.38 2.76 -25.56
C ILE A 61 13.71 1.46 -25.99
N ILE A 62 14.47 0.36 -25.97
CA ILE A 62 13.96 -1.00 -26.19
C ILE A 62 14.41 -1.82 -24.99
N ASN A 63 13.47 -2.27 -24.16
CA ASN A 63 13.74 -3.09 -22.96
C ASN A 63 14.92 -2.52 -22.12
N ASP A 64 14.73 -1.31 -21.61
CA ASP A 64 15.73 -0.49 -20.89
C ASP A 64 17.00 -0.08 -21.67
N SER A 65 17.18 -0.56 -22.90
CA SER A 65 18.36 -0.24 -23.71
C SER A 65 18.14 1.05 -24.50
N THR A 66 18.95 2.07 -24.23
CA THR A 66 18.93 3.32 -25.01
C THR A 66 19.58 3.11 -26.37
N ILE A 67 18.80 3.23 -27.44
CA ILE A 67 19.23 3.06 -28.82
C ILE A 67 19.33 4.42 -29.49
N ARG A 68 20.46 4.69 -30.14
CA ARG A 68 20.64 5.93 -30.90
C ARG A 68 19.99 5.81 -32.27
N ILE A 69 19.27 6.85 -32.65
CA ILE A 69 18.67 7.02 -33.97
C ILE A 69 19.70 7.75 -34.85
N SER A 70 19.91 7.26 -36.07
CA SER A 70 20.80 7.90 -37.05
C SER A 70 20.23 9.24 -37.52
N GLU A 71 21.05 10.06 -38.19
CA GLU A 71 20.59 11.31 -38.81
C GLU A 71 19.52 11.07 -39.90
N THR A 72 19.49 9.87 -40.49
CA THR A 72 18.49 9.45 -41.48
C THR A 72 17.25 8.81 -40.86
N GLY A 73 17.18 8.74 -39.52
CA GLY A 73 16.06 8.15 -38.79
C GLY A 73 16.15 6.63 -38.60
N GLU A 74 17.27 6.01 -38.93
CA GLU A 74 17.45 4.55 -38.83
C GLU A 74 17.86 4.13 -37.42
N PHE A 75 17.41 2.96 -37.00
CA PHE A 75 17.84 2.33 -35.75
C PHE A 75 17.88 0.80 -35.90
N SER A 76 18.69 0.17 -35.06
CA SER A 76 18.79 -1.29 -34.99
C SER A 76 19.26 -1.69 -33.59
N HIS A 77 18.66 -2.74 -33.04
CA HIS A 77 19.04 -3.33 -31.78
C HIS A 77 18.89 -4.85 -31.84
N GLY A 78 19.99 -5.55 -31.58
CA GLY A 78 20.03 -7.00 -31.46
C GLY A 78 20.14 -7.41 -30.00
N PHE A 79 19.33 -8.39 -29.58
CA PHE A 79 19.37 -8.97 -28.25
C PHE A 79 18.92 -10.44 -28.30
N LYS A 80 19.02 -11.13 -27.18
CA LYS A 80 18.65 -12.54 -27.07
C LYS A 80 17.40 -12.67 -26.23
N ILE A 81 16.39 -13.34 -26.78
CA ILE A 81 15.25 -13.86 -26.03
C ILE A 81 15.26 -15.38 -26.16
N GLU A 82 15.14 -16.08 -25.04
CA GLU A 82 15.14 -17.54 -25.02
C GLU A 82 13.79 -18.09 -25.48
N GLU A 83 12.73 -17.30 -25.27
CA GLU A 83 11.35 -17.65 -25.54
C GLU A 83 10.59 -16.43 -26.08
N SER A 84 9.36 -16.63 -26.54
CA SER A 84 8.57 -15.51 -27.05
C SER A 84 8.18 -14.60 -25.89
N ALA A 85 8.36 -13.30 -26.08
CA ALA A 85 8.19 -12.32 -25.02
C ALA A 85 7.66 -11.00 -25.58
N ASP A 86 7.00 -10.26 -24.70
CA ASP A 86 6.66 -8.88 -24.94
C ASP A 86 7.83 -7.97 -24.57
N ILE A 87 8.07 -6.98 -25.43
CA ILE A 87 9.20 -6.07 -25.37
C ILE A 87 8.69 -4.64 -25.31
N GLU A 88 9.05 -3.95 -24.24
CA GLU A 88 8.74 -2.54 -24.08
C GLU A 88 9.54 -1.69 -25.09
N PHE A 89 8.83 -0.81 -25.77
CA PHE A 89 9.38 0.14 -26.73
C PHE A 89 8.90 1.54 -26.36
N TYR A 90 9.86 2.44 -26.10
CA TYR A 90 9.58 3.83 -25.79
C TYR A 90 10.17 4.77 -26.84
N TYR A 91 9.34 5.69 -27.31
CA TYR A 91 9.77 6.79 -28.15
C TYR A 91 8.95 8.05 -27.83
N GLN A 92 9.62 9.11 -27.37
CA GLN A 92 8.96 10.28 -26.78
C GLN A 92 7.99 9.84 -25.66
N ASP A 93 6.73 10.27 -25.73
CA ASP A 93 5.67 9.93 -24.79
C ASP A 93 4.92 8.63 -25.17
N ALA A 94 5.32 7.95 -26.25
CA ALA A 94 4.69 6.71 -26.67
C ALA A 94 5.34 5.50 -26.02
N GLU A 95 4.53 4.70 -25.35
CA GLU A 95 4.86 3.41 -24.77
C GLU A 95 4.12 2.32 -25.55
N LEU A 96 4.87 1.43 -26.17
CA LEU A 96 4.35 0.32 -26.97
C LEU A 96 4.87 -0.99 -26.41
N LEU A 97 4.00 -1.99 -26.44
CA LEU A 97 4.38 -3.36 -26.19
C LEU A 97 4.50 -4.13 -27.51
N LEU A 98 5.65 -4.76 -27.73
CA LEU A 98 5.95 -5.49 -28.96
C LEU A 98 6.12 -6.98 -28.67
N TYR A 99 5.35 -7.82 -29.35
CA TYR A 99 5.52 -9.27 -29.26
C TYR A 99 6.65 -9.73 -30.18
N LEU A 100 7.61 -10.49 -29.63
CA LEU A 100 8.71 -11.09 -30.39
C LEU A 100 8.86 -12.60 -30.16
N GLN A 101 9.41 -13.28 -31.18
CA GLN A 101 9.80 -14.69 -31.16
C GLN A 101 11.33 -14.86 -31.22
N PRO A 102 11.90 -15.90 -30.58
CA PRO A 102 13.35 -16.14 -30.59
C PRO A 102 13.94 -16.25 -32.00
N GLY A 103 14.92 -15.38 -32.27
CA GLY A 103 15.71 -15.36 -33.50
C GLY A 103 15.00 -14.73 -34.70
N GLU A 104 13.92 -13.96 -34.47
CA GLU A 104 13.27 -13.21 -35.54
C GLU A 104 13.96 -11.86 -35.83
N GLU A 105 13.69 -11.32 -37.02
CA GLU A 105 13.98 -9.94 -37.37
C GLU A 105 12.65 -9.20 -37.57
N LEU A 106 12.36 -8.25 -36.68
CA LEU A 106 11.21 -7.36 -36.79
C LEU A 106 11.68 -6.02 -37.37
N PHE A 107 11.18 -5.70 -38.56
CA PHE A 107 11.35 -4.40 -39.17
C PHE A 107 10.14 -3.50 -38.87
N MET A 108 10.39 -2.25 -38.48
CA MET A 108 9.32 -1.30 -38.21
C MET A 108 9.56 0.09 -38.80
N THR A 109 8.49 0.74 -39.25
CA THR A 109 8.54 2.12 -39.75
C THR A 109 7.40 2.95 -39.19
N PHE A 110 7.66 4.21 -38.87
CA PHE A 110 6.65 5.16 -38.39
C PHE A 110 7.07 6.62 -38.61
N ASP A 111 6.13 7.54 -38.47
CA ASP A 111 6.35 8.98 -38.39
C ASP A 111 6.48 9.38 -36.91
N GLY A 112 7.57 10.05 -36.56
CA GLY A 112 7.85 10.52 -35.21
C GLY A 112 6.88 11.60 -34.73
N ASN A 113 6.01 12.13 -35.60
CA ASN A 113 4.90 13.00 -35.22
C ASN A 113 3.60 12.25 -34.87
N ASP A 114 3.44 11.00 -35.32
CA ASP A 114 2.19 10.23 -35.18
C ASP A 114 2.46 8.72 -35.24
N ILE A 115 3.16 8.21 -34.23
CA ILE A 115 3.55 6.80 -34.18
C ILE A 115 2.33 5.87 -34.23
N MET A 116 1.30 6.15 -33.42
CA MET A 116 0.18 5.24 -33.25
C MET A 116 -0.55 4.98 -34.56
N ASN A 117 -0.71 5.95 -35.46
CA ASN A 117 -1.43 5.76 -36.72
C ASN A 117 -0.51 5.33 -37.88
N THR A 118 0.76 5.68 -37.82
CA THR A 118 1.69 5.46 -38.94
C THR A 118 2.55 4.21 -38.80
N ILE A 119 2.63 3.60 -37.61
CA ILE A 119 3.46 2.42 -37.39
C ILE A 119 3.09 1.25 -38.31
N ARG A 120 4.12 0.66 -38.92
CA ARG A 120 4.05 -0.52 -39.77
C ARG A 120 5.13 -1.51 -39.33
N PHE A 121 4.78 -2.79 -39.39
CA PHE A 121 5.65 -3.90 -39.09
C PHE A 121 5.81 -4.80 -40.32
N GLU A 122 7.02 -5.33 -40.49
CA GLU A 122 7.34 -6.46 -41.36
C GLU A 122 8.16 -7.48 -40.55
N GLY A 123 7.88 -8.76 -40.72
CA GLY A 123 8.51 -9.83 -39.91
C GLY A 123 7.51 -10.91 -39.52
N THR A 124 7.97 -11.90 -38.76
CA THR A 124 7.15 -13.06 -38.36
C THR A 124 6.04 -12.63 -37.39
N SER A 125 6.36 -11.75 -36.43
CA SER A 125 5.41 -11.25 -35.43
C SER A 125 4.63 -10.01 -35.88
N ALA A 126 4.70 -9.60 -37.15
CA ALA A 126 4.08 -8.34 -37.61
C ALA A 126 2.57 -8.27 -37.35
N GLU A 127 1.82 -9.34 -37.63
CA GLU A 127 0.36 -9.38 -37.43
C GLU A 127 -0.03 -9.30 -35.95
N VAL A 128 0.75 -9.95 -35.06
CA VAL A 128 0.53 -9.87 -33.60
C VAL A 128 0.79 -8.45 -33.11
N ASN A 129 1.85 -7.81 -33.60
CA ASN A 129 2.16 -6.43 -33.26
C ASN A 129 1.11 -5.45 -33.79
N TYR A 130 0.55 -5.66 -34.99
CA TYR A 130 -0.60 -4.85 -35.46
C TYR A 130 -1.83 -5.02 -34.58
N PHE A 131 -2.06 -6.22 -34.06
CA PHE A 131 -3.13 -6.50 -33.11
C PHE A 131 -2.90 -5.76 -31.78
N LEU A 132 -1.70 -5.83 -31.20
CA LEU A 132 -1.33 -5.09 -29.99
C LEU A 132 -1.50 -3.57 -30.17
N ILE A 133 -1.08 -3.01 -31.31
CA ILE A 133 -1.32 -1.60 -31.63
C ILE A 133 -2.81 -1.28 -31.73
N SER A 134 -3.63 -2.21 -32.24
CA SER A 134 -5.08 -2.00 -32.34
C SER A 134 -5.74 -1.97 -30.95
N LEU A 135 -5.29 -2.81 -30.02
CA LEU A 135 -5.73 -2.76 -28.62
C LEU A 135 -5.27 -1.47 -27.94
N ALA A 136 -4.00 -1.09 -28.11
CA ALA A 136 -3.45 0.14 -27.53
C ALA A 136 -4.20 1.39 -28.01
N ARG A 137 -4.55 1.47 -29.30
CA ARG A 137 -5.38 2.57 -29.84
C ARG A 137 -6.74 2.66 -29.16
N TYR A 138 -7.42 1.52 -28.96
CA TYR A 138 -8.70 1.51 -28.28
C TYR A 138 -8.56 1.95 -26.80
N SER A 139 -7.51 1.50 -26.10
CA SER A 139 -7.19 1.96 -24.75
C SER A 139 -6.92 3.48 -24.68
N ILE A 140 -6.20 4.05 -25.64
CA ILE A 140 -5.95 5.50 -25.74
C ILE A 140 -7.24 6.30 -25.94
N GLU A 141 -8.25 5.74 -26.60
CA GLU A 141 -9.55 6.39 -26.76
C GLU A 141 -10.42 6.28 -25.49
N VAL A 142 -10.36 5.13 -24.81
CA VAL A 142 -11.18 4.83 -23.62
C VAL A 142 -10.64 5.48 -22.34
N SER A 143 -9.32 5.58 -22.19
CA SER A 143 -8.71 6.10 -20.94
C SER A 143 -9.11 7.55 -20.65
N PRO A 144 -9.00 8.50 -21.60
CA PRO A 144 -9.51 9.86 -21.39
C PRO A 144 -11.02 9.88 -21.16
N TRP A 145 -11.78 8.96 -21.78
CA TRP A 145 -13.21 8.87 -21.53
C TRP A 145 -13.50 8.58 -20.05
N PHE A 146 -12.78 7.63 -19.43
CA PHE A 146 -12.92 7.36 -17.99
C PHE A 146 -12.55 8.56 -17.14
N GLU A 147 -11.43 9.24 -17.41
CA GLU A 147 -10.99 10.42 -16.66
C GLU A 147 -12.06 11.53 -16.64
N HIS A 148 -12.74 11.74 -17.77
CA HIS A 148 -13.77 12.76 -17.91
C HIS A 148 -15.14 12.31 -17.37
N ASN A 149 -15.42 11.00 -17.34
CA ASN A 149 -16.75 10.47 -17.01
C ASN A 149 -16.82 9.71 -15.68
N TRP A 150 -15.72 9.58 -14.93
CA TRP A 150 -15.65 8.78 -13.70
C TRP A 150 -16.81 9.04 -12.73
N TYR A 151 -16.98 10.30 -12.31
CA TYR A 151 -18.08 10.69 -11.43
C TYR A 151 -19.44 10.34 -12.01
N PHE A 152 -19.68 10.69 -13.28
CA PHE A 152 -20.97 10.45 -13.94
C PHE A 152 -21.28 8.96 -14.07
N LEU A 153 -20.28 8.15 -14.42
CA LEU A 153 -20.39 6.71 -14.55
C LEU A 153 -20.92 6.10 -13.25
N PHE A 154 -20.27 6.39 -12.12
CA PHE A 154 -20.62 5.81 -10.83
C PHE A 154 -21.88 6.43 -10.19
N THR A 155 -22.38 7.58 -10.66
CA THR A 155 -23.69 8.10 -10.22
C THR A 155 -24.91 7.43 -10.87
N LYS A 156 -24.69 6.57 -11.88
CA LYS A 156 -25.77 5.82 -12.55
C LYS A 156 -26.32 4.71 -11.67
N ASN A 157 -27.54 4.27 -11.95
CA ASN A 157 -28.03 3.02 -11.37
C ASN A 157 -27.25 1.82 -11.94
N GLU A 158 -27.33 0.67 -11.26
CA GLU A 158 -26.54 -0.52 -11.58
C GLU A 158 -26.74 -0.97 -13.03
N THR A 159 -27.98 -0.98 -13.52
CA THR A 159 -28.29 -1.43 -14.89
C THR A 159 -27.61 -0.55 -15.94
N ASP A 160 -27.71 0.77 -15.80
CA ASP A 160 -27.09 1.72 -16.74
C ASP A 160 -25.56 1.72 -16.62
N PHE A 161 -25.03 1.56 -15.40
CA PHE A 161 -23.60 1.41 -15.17
C PHE A 161 -23.04 0.17 -15.88
N ILE A 162 -23.64 -1.01 -15.62
CA ILE A 162 -23.22 -2.28 -16.22
C ILE A 162 -23.32 -2.22 -17.74
N HIS A 163 -24.37 -1.64 -18.30
CA HIS A 163 -24.51 -1.49 -19.75
C HIS A 163 -23.34 -0.69 -20.38
N ILE A 164 -22.85 0.35 -19.70
CA ILE A 164 -21.70 1.13 -20.18
C ILE A 164 -20.41 0.32 -20.05
N ILE A 165 -20.19 -0.34 -18.92
CA ILE A 165 -19.04 -1.23 -18.71
C ILE A 165 -18.99 -2.30 -19.80
N ASP A 166 -20.12 -2.93 -20.11
CA ASP A 166 -20.24 -3.94 -21.16
C ASP A 166 -19.96 -3.37 -22.54
N SER A 167 -20.47 -2.18 -22.85
CA SER A 167 -20.19 -1.54 -24.13
C SER A 167 -18.69 -1.28 -24.31
N LEU A 168 -18.00 -0.85 -23.25
CA LEU A 168 -16.57 -0.57 -23.31
C LEU A 168 -15.75 -1.86 -23.39
N GLN A 169 -16.07 -2.86 -22.57
CA GLN A 169 -15.44 -4.18 -22.58
C GLN A 169 -15.61 -4.86 -23.94
N ASN A 170 -16.81 -4.84 -24.52
CA ASN A 170 -17.08 -5.43 -25.83
C ASN A 170 -16.29 -4.77 -26.96
N GLY A 171 -15.88 -3.51 -26.83
CA GLY A 171 -14.98 -2.90 -27.81
C GLY A 171 -13.59 -3.54 -27.79
N PHE A 172 -13.04 -3.84 -26.60
CA PHE A 172 -11.79 -4.61 -26.48
C PHE A 172 -11.97 -6.03 -27.01
N LEU A 173 -13.02 -6.74 -26.57
CA LEU A 173 -13.29 -8.11 -27.01
C LEU A 173 -13.49 -8.20 -28.53
N SER A 174 -14.14 -7.20 -29.15
CA SER A 174 -14.30 -7.18 -30.61
C SER A 174 -12.99 -7.06 -31.37
N VAL A 175 -11.98 -6.34 -30.85
CA VAL A 175 -10.65 -6.28 -31.46
C VAL A 175 -9.98 -7.66 -31.41
N ILE A 176 -10.13 -8.38 -30.29
CA ILE A 176 -9.62 -9.74 -30.10
C ILE A 176 -10.32 -10.73 -31.04
N GLU A 177 -11.65 -10.69 -31.11
CA GLU A 177 -12.44 -11.55 -31.98
C GLU A 177 -12.11 -11.32 -33.46
N ASP A 178 -11.98 -10.06 -33.90
CA ASP A 178 -11.62 -9.72 -35.28
C ASP A 178 -10.21 -10.25 -35.64
N PHE A 179 -9.29 -10.31 -34.67
CA PHE A 179 -7.97 -10.93 -34.85
C PHE A 179 -8.07 -12.46 -34.94
N GLN A 180 -8.74 -13.11 -33.98
CA GLN A 180 -8.94 -14.57 -33.99
C GLN A 180 -9.68 -15.07 -35.23
N ALA A 181 -10.59 -14.27 -35.81
CA ALA A 181 -11.30 -14.64 -37.03
C ALA A 181 -10.42 -14.65 -38.29
N ARG A 182 -9.30 -13.90 -38.28
CA ARG A 182 -8.39 -13.74 -39.44
C ARG A 182 -7.14 -14.59 -39.35
N HIS A 183 -6.82 -15.06 -38.15
CA HIS A 183 -5.59 -15.80 -37.86
C HIS A 183 -5.92 -17.08 -37.10
N ASP A 184 -5.31 -18.20 -37.49
CA ASP A 184 -5.42 -19.48 -36.78
C ASP A 184 -4.57 -19.43 -35.49
N PHE A 185 -5.03 -18.60 -34.55
CA PHE A 185 -4.37 -18.25 -33.28
C PHE A 185 -5.18 -18.70 -32.06
N SER A 186 -6.15 -19.61 -32.28
CA SER A 186 -7.22 -19.95 -31.33
C SER A 186 -6.78 -20.71 -30.08
N ASP A 187 -5.52 -21.17 -30.01
CA ASP A 187 -5.03 -22.07 -28.95
C ASP A 187 -3.71 -21.58 -28.30
N SER A 188 -3.46 -20.26 -28.31
CA SER A 188 -2.30 -19.69 -27.61
C SER A 188 -2.69 -19.14 -26.23
N ALA A 189 -1.90 -19.47 -25.21
CA ALA A 189 -2.04 -18.91 -23.86
C ALA A 189 -2.07 -17.37 -23.85
N PHE A 190 -1.46 -16.75 -24.88
CA PHE A 190 -1.48 -15.31 -25.13
C PHE A 190 -2.88 -14.73 -25.27
N ILE A 191 -3.69 -15.23 -26.22
CA ILE A 191 -5.04 -14.71 -26.42
C ILE A 191 -5.92 -15.00 -25.19
N LYS A 192 -5.74 -16.17 -24.57
CA LYS A 192 -6.42 -16.50 -23.31
C LYS A 192 -6.11 -15.46 -22.23
N GLY A 193 -4.85 -15.10 -22.06
CA GLY A 193 -4.41 -14.11 -21.09
C GLY A 193 -4.98 -12.72 -21.36
N ILE A 194 -4.96 -12.25 -22.61
CA ILE A 194 -5.50 -10.93 -22.98
C ILE A 194 -7.00 -10.85 -22.68
N ILE A 195 -7.74 -11.91 -23.01
CA ILE A 195 -9.16 -12.00 -22.71
C ILE A 195 -9.37 -11.98 -21.20
N ALA A 196 -8.64 -12.80 -20.44
CA ALA A 196 -8.75 -12.88 -18.98
C ALA A 196 -8.46 -11.52 -18.32
N ASP A 197 -7.38 -10.85 -18.71
CA ASP A 197 -6.99 -9.55 -18.17
C ASP A 197 -7.99 -8.43 -18.52
N THR A 198 -8.59 -8.51 -19.72
CA THR A 198 -9.74 -7.67 -20.09
C THR A 198 -10.95 -7.93 -19.18
N TYR A 199 -11.21 -9.17 -18.79
CA TYR A 199 -12.28 -9.45 -17.82
C TYR A 199 -11.92 -8.96 -16.42
N PHE A 200 -10.70 -9.17 -15.94
CA PHE A 200 -10.28 -8.74 -14.60
C PHE A 200 -10.36 -7.21 -14.45
N SER A 201 -9.81 -6.46 -15.41
CA SER A 201 -9.84 -4.99 -15.40
C SER A 201 -11.26 -4.43 -15.36
N PHE A 202 -12.16 -4.91 -16.22
CA PHE A 202 -13.54 -4.40 -16.28
C PHE A 202 -14.44 -4.94 -15.15
N ASN A 203 -14.30 -6.20 -14.74
CA ASN A 203 -15.08 -6.75 -13.64
C ASN A 203 -14.68 -6.12 -12.30
N ARG A 204 -13.43 -5.66 -12.15
CA ARG A 204 -13.00 -4.88 -10.98
C ARG A 204 -13.77 -3.56 -10.85
N LEU A 205 -14.08 -2.87 -11.96
CA LEU A 205 -14.95 -1.67 -11.93
C LEU A 205 -16.34 -1.99 -11.38
N ILE A 206 -16.86 -3.19 -11.66
CA ILE A 206 -18.14 -3.66 -11.10
C ILE A 206 -18.03 -3.89 -9.60
N LEU A 207 -16.92 -4.45 -9.12
CA LEU A 207 -16.68 -4.63 -7.68
C LEU A 207 -16.63 -3.29 -6.93
N PHE A 208 -16.10 -2.24 -7.56
CA PHE A 208 -16.08 -0.88 -6.99
C PHE A 208 -17.41 -0.14 -7.07
N TYR A 209 -18.37 -0.61 -7.86
CA TYR A 209 -19.62 0.13 -8.08
C TYR A 209 -20.34 0.50 -6.78
N PRO A 210 -20.57 -0.40 -5.80
CA PRO A 210 -21.32 -0.05 -4.60
C PRO A 210 -20.69 1.10 -3.79
N SER A 211 -19.39 1.01 -3.51
CA SER A 211 -18.68 2.00 -2.69
C SER A 211 -18.58 3.35 -3.40
N GLN A 212 -18.23 3.36 -4.70
CA GLN A 212 -18.10 4.59 -5.47
C GLN A 212 -19.47 5.26 -5.72
N HIS A 213 -20.53 4.45 -5.91
CA HIS A 213 -21.89 4.97 -6.05
C HIS A 213 -22.33 5.68 -4.77
N GLU A 214 -22.09 5.06 -3.61
CA GLU A 214 -22.39 5.66 -2.32
C GLU A 214 -21.57 6.94 -2.10
N GLU A 215 -20.27 6.92 -2.40
CA GLU A 215 -19.41 8.10 -2.24
C GLU A 215 -19.92 9.30 -3.06
N PHE A 216 -20.31 9.09 -4.31
CA PHE A 216 -20.71 10.18 -5.21
C PHE A 216 -22.17 10.60 -5.09
N THR A 217 -23.06 9.72 -4.64
CA THR A 217 -24.50 9.99 -4.56
C THR A 217 -25.03 10.15 -3.14
N GLY A 218 -24.30 9.64 -2.15
CA GLY A 218 -24.77 9.47 -0.77
C GLY A 218 -25.81 8.36 -0.59
N LEU A 219 -25.99 7.49 -1.59
CA LEU A 219 -26.97 6.40 -1.56
C LEU A 219 -26.26 5.04 -1.47
N GLU A 220 -26.49 4.33 -0.36
CA GLU A 220 -26.05 2.95 -0.21
C GLU A 220 -26.69 2.05 -1.27
N THR A 221 -25.89 1.14 -1.84
CA THR A 221 -26.35 0.11 -2.77
C THR A 221 -25.56 -1.18 -2.59
N SER A 222 -26.07 -2.27 -3.14
CA SER A 222 -25.35 -3.55 -3.24
C SER A 222 -25.50 -4.11 -4.65
N LEU A 223 -24.57 -4.96 -5.06
CA LEU A 223 -24.67 -5.64 -6.35
C LEU A 223 -25.87 -6.59 -6.37
N SER A 224 -26.64 -6.55 -7.44
CA SER A 224 -27.74 -7.48 -7.65
C SER A 224 -27.26 -8.93 -7.71
N HIS A 225 -28.16 -9.87 -7.41
CA HIS A 225 -27.86 -11.30 -7.49
C HIS A 225 -27.35 -11.69 -8.89
N HIS A 226 -27.95 -11.11 -9.94
CA HIS A 226 -27.56 -11.34 -11.32
C HIS A 226 -26.11 -10.88 -11.61
N THR A 227 -25.73 -9.71 -11.12
CA THR A 227 -24.35 -9.21 -11.26
C THR A 227 -23.36 -10.06 -10.49
N ILE A 228 -23.73 -10.56 -9.30
CA ILE A 228 -22.88 -11.49 -8.55
C ILE A 228 -22.71 -12.81 -9.31
N GLU A 229 -23.78 -13.39 -9.85
CA GLU A 229 -23.71 -14.61 -10.67
C GLU A 229 -22.80 -14.45 -11.88
N ARG A 230 -22.80 -13.27 -12.52
CA ARG A 230 -21.85 -12.92 -13.58
C ARG A 230 -20.41 -12.94 -13.08
N LEU A 231 -20.11 -12.27 -11.96
CA LEU A 231 -18.74 -12.17 -11.45
C LEU A 231 -18.18 -13.54 -11.05
N VAL A 232 -19.02 -14.45 -10.55
CA VAL A 232 -18.68 -15.85 -10.24
C VAL A 232 -18.22 -16.62 -11.47
N GLN A 233 -18.65 -16.25 -12.68
CA GLN A 233 -18.24 -16.90 -13.93
C GLN A 233 -16.85 -16.48 -14.42
N THR A 234 -16.21 -15.49 -13.78
CA THR A 234 -14.86 -15.07 -14.13
C THR A 234 -13.88 -16.21 -13.81
N ASP A 235 -13.16 -16.71 -14.82
CA ASP A 235 -12.15 -17.75 -14.61
C ASP A 235 -10.95 -17.15 -13.85
N ILE A 236 -10.81 -17.54 -12.59
CA ILE A 236 -9.71 -17.12 -11.71
C ILE A 236 -8.77 -18.27 -11.34
N ASN A 237 -8.99 -19.47 -11.88
CA ASN A 237 -8.34 -20.71 -11.40
C ASN A 237 -7.22 -21.23 -12.33
N ASP A 238 -6.66 -20.35 -13.17
CA ASP A 238 -5.47 -20.64 -13.98
C ASP A 238 -4.21 -20.00 -13.35
N PRO A 239 -3.20 -20.79 -12.93
CA PRO A 239 -1.94 -20.27 -12.41
C PRO A 239 -1.19 -19.33 -13.36
N GLY A 240 -1.39 -19.48 -14.67
CA GLY A 240 -0.80 -18.59 -15.68
C GLY A 240 -1.30 -17.14 -15.59
N PHE A 241 -2.38 -16.89 -14.84
CA PHE A 241 -2.90 -15.54 -14.62
C PHE A 241 -2.14 -14.75 -13.55
N LEU A 242 -1.26 -15.37 -12.76
CA LEU A 242 -0.44 -14.65 -11.77
C LEU A 242 0.48 -13.60 -12.40
N GLU A 243 0.83 -13.75 -13.68
CA GLU A 243 1.66 -12.80 -14.43
C GLU A 243 0.83 -11.67 -15.08
N LEU A 244 -0.50 -11.69 -14.95
CA LEU A 244 -1.37 -10.66 -15.51
C LEU A 244 -1.54 -9.48 -14.55
N ASP A 245 -1.40 -8.27 -15.08
CA ASP A 245 -1.45 -7.01 -14.33
C ASP A 245 -2.68 -6.87 -13.43
N HIS A 246 -3.87 -7.26 -13.93
CA HIS A 246 -5.12 -7.02 -13.24
C HIS A 246 -5.62 -8.23 -12.43
N TYR A 247 -4.99 -9.40 -12.56
CA TYR A 247 -5.48 -10.64 -11.93
C TYR A 247 -5.47 -10.54 -10.41
N GLU A 248 -4.32 -10.22 -9.81
CA GLU A 248 -4.19 -10.17 -8.36
C GLU A 248 -5.12 -9.10 -7.76
N ASP A 249 -5.21 -7.95 -8.40
CA ASP A 249 -6.04 -6.84 -7.96
C ASP A 249 -7.52 -7.20 -7.97
N TYR A 250 -8.00 -7.80 -9.08
CA TYR A 250 -9.37 -8.31 -9.15
C TYR A 250 -9.64 -9.39 -8.09
N CYS A 251 -8.73 -10.35 -7.92
CA CYS A 251 -8.88 -11.41 -6.94
C CYS A 251 -8.89 -10.86 -5.50
N LYS A 252 -8.04 -9.88 -5.16
CA LYS A 252 -8.07 -9.20 -3.84
C LYS A 252 -9.42 -8.58 -3.59
N ASP A 253 -9.93 -7.77 -4.53
CA ASP A 253 -11.23 -7.11 -4.38
C ASP A 253 -12.39 -8.12 -4.29
N TRP A 254 -12.31 -9.22 -5.05
CA TRP A 254 -13.28 -10.31 -4.98
C TRP A 254 -13.26 -11.04 -3.64
N ILE A 255 -12.06 -11.34 -3.11
CA ILE A 255 -11.89 -11.97 -1.80
C ILE A 255 -12.43 -11.04 -0.71
N GLU A 256 -12.08 -9.75 -0.72
CA GLU A 256 -12.55 -8.78 0.28
C GLU A 256 -14.08 -8.65 0.28
N LEU A 257 -14.73 -8.55 -0.89
CA LEU A 257 -16.18 -8.48 -0.99
C LEU A 257 -16.86 -9.70 -0.34
N ASN A 258 -16.32 -10.90 -0.57
CA ASN A 258 -16.86 -12.13 0.02
C ASN A 258 -16.55 -12.23 1.52
N LEU A 259 -15.34 -11.86 1.92
CA LEU A 259 -14.89 -11.87 3.31
C LEU A 259 -15.70 -10.89 4.15
N GLN A 260 -15.97 -9.68 3.66
CA GLN A 260 -16.81 -8.69 4.33
C GLN A 260 -18.20 -9.25 4.65
N LYS A 261 -18.86 -9.88 3.66
CA LYS A 261 -20.19 -10.52 3.87
C LYS A 261 -20.14 -11.62 4.93
N LEU A 262 -19.07 -12.38 5.00
CA LEU A 262 -18.91 -13.42 6.03
C LEU A 262 -18.70 -12.80 7.41
N MET A 263 -17.86 -11.77 7.49
CA MET A 263 -17.55 -11.05 8.73
C MET A 263 -18.78 -10.33 9.30
N GLU A 264 -19.62 -9.72 8.46
CA GLU A 264 -20.88 -9.06 8.86
C GLU A 264 -21.91 -10.05 9.43
N ASN A 265 -21.92 -11.29 8.93
CA ASN A 265 -22.83 -12.34 9.38
C ASN A 265 -22.28 -13.18 10.55
N SER A 266 -21.01 -12.97 10.93
CA SER A 266 -20.37 -13.74 11.99
C SER A 266 -20.85 -13.30 13.37
N SER A 267 -21.35 -14.26 14.15
CA SER A 267 -21.70 -14.05 15.56
C SER A 267 -20.53 -14.26 16.53
N ASP A 268 -19.33 -14.53 16.01
CA ASP A 268 -18.14 -14.75 16.84
C ASP A 268 -17.73 -13.43 17.51
N PRO A 269 -17.64 -13.36 18.86
CA PRO A 269 -17.16 -12.18 19.58
C PRO A 269 -15.64 -12.03 19.58
N GLY A 270 -14.89 -12.88 18.87
CA GLY A 270 -13.43 -12.80 18.78
C GLY A 270 -12.92 -11.48 18.17
N ASN A 271 -11.67 -11.14 18.47
CA ASN A 271 -11.02 -9.96 17.90
C ASN A 271 -11.04 -10.00 16.36
N TYR A 272 -11.24 -8.84 15.71
CA TYR A 272 -11.34 -8.73 14.26
C TYR A 272 -10.23 -9.46 13.48
N TYR A 273 -8.95 -9.31 13.86
CA TYR A 273 -7.86 -9.90 13.06
C TYR A 273 -7.85 -11.43 13.13
N ILE A 274 -8.24 -11.99 14.29
CA ILE A 274 -8.36 -13.44 14.47
C ILE A 274 -9.51 -13.96 13.61
N ARG A 275 -10.70 -13.36 13.77
CA ARG A 275 -11.89 -13.72 12.96
C ARG A 275 -11.62 -13.63 11.47
N ARG A 276 -10.97 -12.55 11.03
CA ARG A 276 -10.61 -12.33 9.63
C ARG A 276 -9.71 -13.45 9.10
N MET A 277 -8.68 -13.85 9.85
CA MET A 277 -7.80 -14.94 9.43
C MET A 277 -8.52 -16.29 9.41
N ASP A 278 -9.39 -16.56 10.37
CA ASP A 278 -10.20 -17.79 10.37
C ASP A 278 -11.13 -17.88 9.16
N GLU A 279 -11.84 -16.79 8.84
CA GLU A 279 -12.70 -16.73 7.66
C GLU A 279 -11.90 -16.79 6.36
N LEU A 280 -10.71 -16.19 6.28
CA LEU A 280 -9.82 -16.34 5.11
C LEU A 280 -9.41 -17.81 4.88
N PHE A 281 -9.01 -18.52 5.93
CA PHE A 281 -8.65 -19.94 5.83
C PHE A 281 -9.84 -20.83 5.44
N ARG A 282 -11.08 -20.38 5.70
CA ARG A 282 -12.30 -21.07 5.26
C ARG A 282 -12.70 -20.71 3.82
N LEU A 283 -12.63 -19.43 3.48
CA LEU A 283 -13.09 -18.87 2.20
C LEU A 283 -12.16 -19.22 1.04
N LEU A 284 -10.85 -19.11 1.21
CA LEU A 284 -9.90 -19.28 0.09
C LEU A 284 -9.99 -20.66 -0.59
N PRO A 285 -10.17 -21.78 0.14
CA PRO A 285 -10.44 -23.08 -0.48
C PRO A 285 -11.75 -23.17 -1.29
N GLU A 286 -12.74 -22.30 -1.01
CA GLU A 286 -13.99 -22.22 -1.76
C GLU A 286 -13.81 -21.42 -3.08
N ILE A 287 -12.92 -20.42 -3.08
CA ILE A 287 -12.62 -19.56 -4.24
C ILE A 287 -11.60 -20.21 -5.18
N PHE A 288 -10.51 -20.75 -4.63
CA PHE A 288 -9.38 -21.28 -5.39
C PHE A 288 -9.35 -22.81 -5.35
N THR A 289 -9.85 -23.43 -6.42
CA THR A 289 -9.83 -24.88 -6.63
C THR A 289 -8.47 -25.36 -7.14
N ASN A 290 -7.70 -24.49 -7.80
CA ASN A 290 -6.31 -24.77 -8.16
C ASN A 290 -5.41 -24.70 -6.92
N LYS A 291 -4.62 -25.75 -6.69
CA LYS A 291 -3.80 -25.86 -5.48
C LYS A 291 -2.66 -24.86 -5.40
N GLU A 292 -2.02 -24.52 -6.53
CA GLU A 292 -0.94 -23.54 -6.55
C GLU A 292 -1.46 -22.14 -6.19
N LEU A 293 -2.60 -21.75 -6.76
CA LEU A 293 -3.25 -20.48 -6.46
C LEU A 293 -3.72 -20.41 -5.00
N LEU A 294 -4.33 -21.48 -4.47
CA LEU A 294 -4.69 -21.55 -3.05
C LEU A 294 -3.48 -21.35 -2.14
N ASP A 295 -2.35 -22.02 -2.44
CA ASP A 295 -1.12 -21.87 -1.67
C ASP A 295 -0.54 -20.45 -1.79
N PHE A 296 -0.59 -19.83 -2.98
CA PHE A 296 -0.17 -18.45 -3.22
C PHE A 296 -0.94 -17.46 -2.34
N TRP A 297 -2.27 -17.49 -2.41
CA TRP A 297 -3.12 -16.55 -1.68
C TRP A 297 -3.00 -16.72 -0.17
N LEU A 298 -3.04 -17.96 0.33
CA LEU A 298 -2.86 -18.22 1.76
C LEU A 298 -1.48 -17.75 2.25
N ALA A 299 -0.41 -17.99 1.49
CA ALA A 299 0.92 -17.54 1.85
C ALA A 299 1.02 -16.01 1.90
N GLY A 300 0.42 -15.31 0.93
CA GLY A 300 0.37 -13.85 0.89
C GLY A 300 -0.32 -13.26 2.12
N TYR A 301 -1.57 -13.67 2.39
CA TYR A 301 -2.32 -13.18 3.55
C TYR A 301 -1.64 -13.53 4.88
N LEU A 302 -1.15 -14.76 5.04
CA LEU A 302 -0.46 -15.16 6.27
C LEU A 302 0.85 -14.40 6.48
N SER A 303 1.62 -14.17 5.41
CA SER A 303 2.86 -13.37 5.51
C SER A 303 2.57 -11.93 5.94
N GLY A 304 1.49 -11.32 5.40
CA GLY A 304 1.03 -10.00 5.82
C GLY A 304 0.57 -9.96 7.28
N HIS A 305 -0.15 -11.00 7.72
CA HIS A 305 -0.59 -11.14 9.12
C HIS A 305 0.61 -11.26 10.07
N ILE A 306 1.61 -12.07 9.73
CA ILE A 306 2.87 -12.19 10.49
C ILE A 306 3.60 -10.85 10.54
N ALA A 307 3.70 -10.14 9.42
CA ALA A 307 4.40 -8.86 9.34
C ALA A 307 3.79 -7.81 10.27
N ASN A 308 2.45 -7.72 10.34
CA ASN A 308 1.76 -6.73 11.16
C ASN A 308 1.61 -7.16 12.63
N TYR A 309 1.33 -8.44 12.89
CA TYR A 309 0.88 -8.88 14.22
C TYR A 309 1.84 -9.80 14.97
N GLY A 310 3.00 -10.10 14.37
CA GLY A 310 4.06 -10.86 15.02
C GLY A 310 3.75 -12.35 15.20
N THR A 311 4.62 -13.05 15.92
CA THR A 311 4.57 -14.52 16.02
C THR A 311 3.49 -15.01 16.98
N SER A 312 3.22 -14.29 18.07
CA SER A 312 2.22 -14.68 19.08
C SER A 312 0.81 -14.82 18.51
N ASN A 313 0.46 -13.96 17.55
CA ASN A 313 -0.85 -13.96 16.89
C ASN A 313 -0.90 -14.79 15.59
N SER A 314 0.20 -15.49 15.24
CA SER A 314 0.34 -16.14 13.93
C SER A 314 0.63 -17.64 13.99
N LYS A 315 1.09 -18.17 15.13
CA LYS A 315 1.59 -19.54 15.26
C LYS A 315 0.60 -20.61 14.79
N ASP A 316 -0.67 -20.50 15.19
CA ASP A 316 -1.72 -21.46 14.81
C ASP A 316 -1.95 -21.48 13.29
N TYR A 317 -2.04 -20.29 12.67
CA TYR A 317 -2.22 -20.16 11.23
C TYR A 317 -1.02 -20.68 10.43
N VAL A 318 0.19 -20.51 10.95
CA VAL A 318 1.40 -21.13 10.37
C VAL A 318 1.28 -22.65 10.39
N ASP A 319 0.93 -23.25 11.53
CA ASP A 319 0.78 -24.71 11.62
C ASP A 319 -0.30 -25.24 10.67
N ARG A 320 -1.45 -24.55 10.60
CA ARG A 320 -2.54 -24.86 9.67
C ARG A 320 -2.11 -24.74 8.21
N PHE A 321 -1.39 -23.66 7.87
CA PHE A 321 -0.85 -23.46 6.53
C PHE A 321 0.11 -24.58 6.14
N TYR A 322 1.05 -24.97 7.01
CA TYR A 322 1.98 -26.07 6.73
C TYR A 322 1.28 -27.42 6.54
N ALA A 323 0.15 -27.63 7.23
CA ALA A 323 -0.64 -28.86 7.12
C ALA A 323 -1.34 -28.98 5.76
N ILE A 324 -1.72 -27.86 5.13
CA ILE A 324 -2.46 -27.85 3.87
C ILE A 324 -1.60 -27.48 2.65
N CYS A 325 -0.57 -26.67 2.80
CA CYS A 325 0.27 -26.20 1.70
C CYS A 325 1.08 -27.35 1.09
N SER A 326 1.11 -27.44 -0.23
CA SER A 326 1.91 -28.44 -0.96
C SER A 326 3.05 -27.84 -1.77
N THR A 327 3.03 -26.53 -2.00
CA THR A 327 3.98 -25.83 -2.88
C THR A 327 5.21 -25.31 -2.11
N GLY A 328 6.40 -25.76 -2.50
CA GLY A 328 7.66 -25.47 -1.78
C GLY A 328 7.99 -23.97 -1.65
N LYS A 329 7.84 -23.19 -2.75
CA LYS A 329 8.12 -21.74 -2.75
C LYS A 329 7.29 -20.99 -1.69
N TYR A 330 6.01 -21.33 -1.56
CA TYR A 330 5.08 -20.67 -0.65
C TYR A 330 5.28 -21.11 0.81
N LYS A 331 5.73 -22.36 1.05
CA LYS A 331 6.24 -22.75 2.38
C LYS A 331 7.43 -21.90 2.79
N GLN A 332 8.41 -21.76 1.91
CA GLN A 332 9.61 -20.96 2.18
C GLN A 332 9.28 -19.49 2.41
N GLN A 333 8.32 -18.92 1.67
CA GLN A 333 7.84 -17.55 1.89
C GLN A 333 7.31 -17.35 3.30
N VAL A 334 6.39 -18.20 3.77
CA VAL A 334 5.82 -18.11 5.12
C VAL A 334 6.87 -18.41 6.18
N GLU A 335 7.75 -19.40 5.95
CA GLU A 335 8.86 -19.71 6.85
C GLU A 335 9.76 -18.51 7.05
N LYS A 336 10.14 -17.85 5.95
CA LYS A 336 10.96 -16.66 5.98
C LYS A 336 10.27 -15.54 6.74
N ALA A 337 9.00 -15.25 6.44
CA ALA A 337 8.26 -14.22 7.14
C ALA A 337 8.22 -14.47 8.66
N TYR A 338 7.97 -15.72 9.07
CA TYR A 338 7.91 -16.10 10.48
C TYR A 338 9.29 -16.05 11.16
N GLN A 339 10.33 -16.58 10.51
CA GLN A 339 11.69 -16.61 11.05
C GLN A 339 12.28 -15.20 11.15
N ASP A 340 12.03 -14.33 10.17
CA ASP A 340 12.46 -12.92 10.23
C ASP A 340 11.87 -12.21 11.47
N ARG A 341 10.69 -12.61 11.96
CA ARG A 341 10.12 -12.08 13.22
C ARG A 341 10.79 -12.67 14.47
N LEU A 342 11.12 -13.95 14.45
CA LEU A 342 11.85 -14.58 15.56
C LEU A 342 13.27 -14.01 15.70
N ASP A 343 13.96 -13.80 14.58
CA ASP A 343 15.31 -13.24 14.55
C ASP A 343 15.34 -11.78 15.02
N ASP A 344 14.32 -11.00 14.62
CA ASP A 344 14.11 -9.64 15.11
C ASP A 344 14.01 -9.58 16.65
N ASN A 345 13.51 -10.64 17.29
CA ASN A 345 13.36 -10.77 18.75
C ASN A 345 14.62 -11.27 19.49
N GLY A 346 15.76 -11.43 18.81
CA GLY A 346 16.93 -12.10 19.36
C GLY A 346 17.75 -11.35 20.43
N ASP A 347 17.61 -10.02 20.53
CA ASP A 347 18.45 -9.16 21.38
C ASP A 347 17.71 -8.48 22.56
N HIS A 348 16.45 -8.83 22.79
CA HIS A 348 15.59 -8.23 23.81
C HIS A 348 14.54 -9.22 24.32
N SER A 349 13.83 -8.88 25.40
CA SER A 349 12.74 -9.72 25.93
C SER A 349 11.38 -9.23 25.45
N VAL A 350 10.46 -10.16 25.19
CA VAL A 350 9.09 -9.85 24.78
C VAL A 350 8.11 -10.30 25.87
N GLU A 351 7.21 -9.41 26.30
CA GLU A 351 6.11 -9.74 27.20
C GLU A 351 4.77 -9.33 26.59
N ILE A 352 3.72 -10.11 26.84
CA ILE A 352 2.35 -9.72 26.48
C ILE A 352 1.85 -8.76 27.55
N PHE A 353 1.57 -7.51 27.18
CA PHE A 353 1.07 -6.51 28.13
C PHE A 353 -0.46 -6.44 28.16
N LYS A 354 -1.13 -6.85 27.08
CA LYS A 354 -2.59 -6.84 26.95
C LYS A 354 -3.06 -7.98 26.04
N THR A 355 -4.18 -8.59 26.40
CA THR A 355 -4.88 -9.58 25.57
C THR A 355 -6.32 -9.12 25.38
N ILE A 356 -6.79 -9.09 24.14
CA ILE A 356 -8.11 -8.59 23.74
C ILE A 356 -8.77 -9.70 22.93
N GLU A 357 -9.71 -10.42 23.54
CA GLU A 357 -10.48 -11.48 22.84
C GLU A 357 -9.57 -12.49 22.10
N GLY A 358 -8.48 -12.89 22.77
CA GLY A 358 -7.48 -13.81 22.23
C GLY A 358 -6.33 -13.15 21.46
N PHE A 359 -6.47 -11.89 21.06
CA PHE A 359 -5.40 -11.15 20.37
C PHE A 359 -4.41 -10.56 21.37
N HIS A 360 -3.12 -10.81 21.16
CA HIS A 360 -2.04 -10.39 22.04
C HIS A 360 -1.37 -9.11 21.54
N LEU A 361 -1.09 -8.19 22.48
CA LEU A 361 -0.24 -7.03 22.24
C LEU A 361 1.07 -7.19 23.01
N GLU A 362 2.17 -7.09 22.28
CA GLU A 362 3.53 -7.31 22.78
C GLU A 362 4.24 -6.01 23.21
N ALA A 363 5.02 -6.13 24.28
CA ALA A 363 5.99 -5.16 24.75
C ALA A 363 7.40 -5.72 24.52
N HIS A 364 8.17 -5.08 23.63
CA HIS A 364 9.54 -5.46 23.31
C HIS A 364 10.51 -4.63 24.14
N ILE A 365 11.14 -5.25 25.13
CA ILE A 365 11.84 -4.59 26.24
C ILE A 365 13.36 -4.68 26.04
N PHE A 366 13.96 -3.53 25.77
CA PHE A 366 15.39 -3.34 25.59
C PHE A 366 15.99 -2.79 26.89
N SER A 367 16.86 -3.58 27.50
CA SER A 367 17.63 -3.22 28.69
C SER A 367 19.13 -3.33 28.38
N PRO A 368 19.95 -2.32 28.71
CA PRO A 368 21.41 -2.43 28.58
C PRO A 368 22.03 -3.31 29.68
N TRP A 369 21.25 -3.75 30.68
CA TRP A 369 21.75 -4.54 31.82
C TRP A 369 21.26 -5.99 31.75
N ALA A 370 22.17 -6.92 32.05
CA ALA A 370 21.87 -8.35 32.20
C ALA A 370 21.04 -8.68 33.45
N SER A 371 20.98 -7.76 34.41
CA SER A 371 20.16 -7.87 35.63
C SER A 371 19.52 -6.52 35.94
N ILE A 372 18.45 -6.54 36.74
CA ILE A 372 17.75 -5.33 37.19
C ILE A 372 18.76 -4.34 37.78
N PRO A 373 18.77 -3.07 37.33
CA PRO A 373 19.72 -2.09 37.83
C PRO A 373 19.48 -1.78 39.31
N ALA A 374 20.58 -1.60 40.07
CA ALA A 374 20.49 -1.33 41.51
C ALA A 374 19.80 0.01 41.85
N GLN A 375 19.87 0.97 40.93
CA GLN A 375 19.10 2.21 40.99
C GLN A 375 18.07 2.17 39.86
N LYS A 376 16.82 2.51 40.17
CA LYS A 376 15.79 2.66 39.16
C LYS A 376 16.19 3.73 38.15
N VAL A 377 15.96 3.47 36.88
CA VAL A 377 16.30 4.34 35.76
C VAL A 377 15.07 4.84 35.01
N PRO A 378 15.17 5.93 34.23
CA PRO A 378 14.11 6.37 33.33
C PRO A 378 13.72 5.31 32.30
N GLY A 379 12.45 5.33 31.91
CA GLY A 379 11.89 4.52 30.84
C GLY A 379 11.56 5.34 29.59
N ILE A 380 11.52 4.67 28.44
CA ILE A 380 10.99 5.24 27.20
C ILE A 380 10.11 4.21 26.50
N VAL A 381 8.90 4.59 26.13
CA VAL A 381 8.02 3.80 25.27
C VAL A 381 8.03 4.38 23.86
N ILE A 382 8.13 3.52 22.87
CA ILE A 382 8.27 3.89 21.47
C ILE A 382 7.08 3.36 20.66
N PHE A 383 6.40 4.26 19.97
CA PHE A 383 5.29 3.95 19.08
C PHE A 383 5.68 4.16 17.61
N HIS A 384 5.50 3.13 16.79
CA HIS A 384 5.77 3.23 15.36
C HIS A 384 4.70 4.02 14.60
N GLY A 385 5.10 4.61 13.48
CA GLY A 385 4.18 5.18 12.49
C GLY A 385 3.57 4.11 11.58
N GLY A 386 2.98 4.50 10.45
CA GLY A 386 2.26 3.59 9.55
C GLY A 386 0.77 3.89 9.44
N GLY A 387 0.40 5.17 9.61
CA GLY A 387 -0.96 5.66 9.39
C GLY A 387 -2.02 4.90 10.21
N TRP A 388 -1.69 4.46 11.42
CA TRP A 388 -2.54 3.64 12.30
C TRP A 388 -3.00 2.31 11.71
N ALA A 389 -2.74 1.97 10.45
CA ALA A 389 -3.29 0.80 9.75
C ALA A 389 -2.23 -0.22 9.32
N ALA A 390 -0.95 0.12 9.46
CA ALA A 390 0.17 -0.76 9.17
C ALA A 390 1.30 -0.60 10.19
N GLY A 391 2.12 -1.62 10.34
CA GLY A 391 3.40 -1.54 11.04
C GLY A 391 3.58 -2.58 12.12
N ASN A 392 4.78 -2.57 12.70
CA ASN A 392 5.22 -3.55 13.67
C ASN A 392 6.19 -2.90 14.68
N PRO A 393 6.27 -3.37 15.94
CA PRO A 393 7.26 -2.90 16.91
C PRO A 393 8.70 -2.97 16.40
N SER A 394 9.03 -3.88 15.47
CA SER A 394 10.41 -4.00 14.98
C SER A 394 10.92 -2.77 14.24
N TRP A 395 10.01 -1.94 13.69
CA TRP A 395 10.35 -0.64 13.09
C TRP A 395 10.96 0.35 14.12
N ALA A 396 10.74 0.10 15.40
CA ALA A 396 11.25 0.89 16.51
C ALA A 396 12.53 0.33 17.15
N PHE A 397 12.98 -0.88 16.82
CA PHE A 397 14.08 -1.53 17.55
C PHE A 397 15.40 -0.78 17.48
N SER A 398 15.71 -0.13 16.35
CA SER A 398 16.91 0.73 16.26
C SER A 398 16.87 1.89 17.27
N ARG A 399 15.71 2.52 17.45
CA ARG A 399 15.49 3.58 18.45
C ARG A 399 15.51 3.03 19.87
N ALA A 400 14.86 1.90 20.10
CA ALA A 400 14.86 1.25 21.40
C ALA A 400 16.29 0.91 21.85
N ARG A 401 17.11 0.35 20.94
CA ARG A 401 18.54 0.11 21.16
C ARG A 401 19.33 1.39 21.45
N HIS A 402 19.07 2.48 20.72
CA HIS A 402 19.74 3.77 20.95
C HIS A 402 19.53 4.26 22.37
N PHE A 403 18.28 4.31 22.83
CA PHE A 403 17.96 4.78 24.19
C PHE A 403 18.36 3.80 25.28
N ALA A 404 18.24 2.49 25.03
CA ALA A 404 18.74 1.46 25.94
C ALA A 404 20.26 1.63 26.16
N ARG A 405 21.05 1.80 25.10
CA ARG A 405 22.51 2.06 25.20
C ARG A 405 22.85 3.33 25.97
N LYS A 406 21.92 4.27 26.11
CA LYS A 406 22.08 5.51 26.91
C LYS A 406 21.62 5.37 28.35
N GLY A 407 21.22 4.17 28.79
CA GLY A 407 20.90 3.87 30.17
C GLY A 407 19.44 4.08 30.53
N MET A 408 18.53 3.91 29.58
CA MET A 408 17.08 3.83 29.82
C MET A 408 16.58 2.39 29.67
N ILE A 409 15.42 2.09 30.25
CA ILE A 409 14.63 0.92 29.82
C ILE A 409 13.78 1.36 28.62
N ALA A 410 14.03 0.81 27.44
CA ALA A 410 13.28 1.15 26.24
C ALA A 410 12.29 0.06 25.87
N VAL A 411 11.04 0.43 25.57
CA VAL A 411 9.98 -0.50 25.18
C VAL A 411 9.43 -0.10 23.82
N ALA A 412 9.61 -0.94 22.81
CA ALA A 412 8.86 -0.81 21.56
C ALA A 412 7.50 -1.49 21.74
N ALA A 413 6.42 -0.73 21.58
CA ALA A 413 5.07 -1.17 21.90
C ALA A 413 4.29 -1.58 20.65
N GLN A 414 3.61 -2.72 20.72
CA GLN A 414 2.56 -3.07 19.77
C GLN A 414 1.25 -2.40 20.16
N TYR A 415 0.46 -2.02 19.17
CA TYR A 415 -0.89 -1.47 19.35
C TYR A 415 -1.81 -1.99 18.22
N ARG A 416 -3.12 -1.99 18.44
CA ARG A 416 -4.09 -2.41 17.42
C ARG A 416 -4.04 -1.47 16.20
N LEU A 417 -4.02 -2.03 15.00
CA LEU A 417 -4.02 -1.31 13.73
C LEU A 417 -5.43 -1.14 13.17
N SER A 418 -5.81 0.05 12.73
CA SER A 418 -7.13 0.25 12.13
C SER A 418 -7.40 -0.74 10.99
N ASN A 419 -8.57 -1.34 11.03
CA ASN A 419 -9.08 -2.23 10.00
C ASN A 419 -10.07 -1.53 9.07
N GLN A 420 -10.12 -0.19 9.11
CA GLN A 420 -11.04 0.64 8.34
C GLN A 420 -12.52 0.35 8.63
N SER A 421 -12.81 -0.23 9.80
CA SER A 421 -14.15 -0.60 10.24
C SER A 421 -14.31 -0.32 11.74
N ASP A 422 -14.35 -1.34 12.59
CA ASP A 422 -14.59 -1.20 14.03
C ASP A 422 -13.33 -0.94 14.87
N ILE A 423 -12.14 -1.16 14.32
CA ILE A 423 -10.87 -0.74 14.93
C ILE A 423 -10.40 0.52 14.21
N THR A 424 -10.29 1.59 14.97
CA THR A 424 -9.93 2.94 14.52
C THR A 424 -8.73 3.45 15.32
N PRO A 425 -8.21 4.67 15.07
CA PRO A 425 -7.18 5.26 15.91
C PRO A 425 -7.53 5.33 17.40
N ILE A 426 -8.82 5.30 17.77
CA ILE A 426 -9.28 5.31 19.18
C ILE A 426 -8.76 4.10 19.96
N GLU A 427 -8.87 2.91 19.36
CA GLU A 427 -8.43 1.66 19.99
C GLU A 427 -6.91 1.63 20.19
N ALA A 428 -6.15 2.16 19.23
CA ALA A 428 -4.71 2.33 19.36
C ALA A 428 -4.34 3.33 20.48
N MET A 429 -5.12 4.39 20.67
CA MET A 429 -4.95 5.34 21.79
C MET A 429 -5.18 4.66 23.14
N GLU A 430 -6.13 3.73 23.24
CA GLU A 430 -6.33 2.91 24.45
C GLU A 430 -5.11 2.05 24.76
N ASP A 431 -4.62 1.32 23.76
CA ASP A 431 -3.48 0.42 23.92
C ASP A 431 -2.21 1.16 24.35
N THR A 432 -2.04 2.39 23.84
CA THR A 432 -0.95 3.30 24.20
C THR A 432 -1.00 3.70 25.68
N ARG A 433 -2.19 3.94 26.24
CA ARG A 433 -2.36 4.21 27.67
C ARG A 433 -2.07 2.97 28.50
N ASP A 434 -2.55 1.82 28.06
CA ASP A 434 -2.41 0.55 28.77
C ASP A 434 -0.94 0.11 28.86
N ILE A 435 -0.13 0.30 27.81
CA ILE A 435 1.30 -0.03 27.89
C ILE A 435 2.05 0.87 28.88
N ILE A 436 1.68 2.15 29.00
CA ILE A 436 2.32 3.06 29.97
C ILE A 436 1.94 2.67 31.40
N ILE A 437 0.66 2.34 31.63
CA ILE A 437 0.18 1.78 32.91
C ILE A 437 0.94 0.49 33.24
N TRP A 438 1.10 -0.40 32.26
CA TRP A 438 1.81 -1.65 32.40
C TRP A 438 3.30 -1.45 32.72
N MET A 439 3.97 -0.50 32.06
CA MET A 439 5.37 -0.17 32.39
C MET A 439 5.51 0.29 33.84
N ARG A 440 4.58 1.12 34.33
CA ARG A 440 4.56 1.56 35.73
C ARG A 440 4.28 0.41 36.70
N SER A 441 3.39 -0.51 36.36
CA SER A 441 3.14 -1.70 37.20
C SER A 441 4.32 -2.66 37.22
N LYS A 442 5.15 -2.65 36.16
CA LYS A 442 6.40 -3.42 36.03
C LYS A 442 7.65 -2.69 36.53
N ALA A 443 7.49 -1.53 37.18
CA ALA A 443 8.60 -0.68 37.56
C ALA A 443 9.65 -1.39 38.43
N ASP A 444 9.23 -2.23 39.38
CA ASP A 444 10.16 -2.98 40.22
C ASP A 444 10.89 -4.08 39.44
N SER A 445 10.18 -4.83 38.60
CA SER A 445 10.77 -5.93 37.82
C SER A 445 11.67 -5.45 36.68
N LEU A 446 11.47 -4.23 36.18
CA LEU A 446 12.28 -3.63 35.13
C LEU A 446 13.38 -2.71 35.68
N GLY A 447 13.33 -2.35 36.97
CA GLY A 447 14.20 -1.32 37.53
C GLY A 447 13.91 0.06 36.93
N LEU A 448 12.64 0.36 36.68
CA LEU A 448 12.15 1.58 36.05
C LEU A 448 11.61 2.58 37.09
N GLN A 449 11.84 3.87 36.84
CA GLN A 449 11.26 4.98 37.61
C GLN A 449 9.83 5.25 37.13
N THR A 450 8.85 5.16 38.05
CA THR A 450 7.42 5.31 37.73
C THR A 450 7.02 6.73 37.34
N ASP A 451 7.83 7.72 37.69
CA ASP A 451 7.68 9.15 37.41
C ASP A 451 8.67 9.67 36.36
N SER A 452 9.26 8.77 35.55
CA SER A 452 10.17 9.15 34.46
C SER A 452 10.03 8.23 33.24
N ILE A 453 8.82 8.18 32.67
CA ILE A 453 8.53 7.47 31.42
C ILE A 453 8.33 8.45 30.27
N VAL A 454 9.22 8.43 29.30
CA VAL A 454 9.12 9.23 28.06
C VAL A 454 8.29 8.48 27.04
N ALA A 455 7.39 9.15 26.32
CA ALA A 455 6.79 8.59 25.10
C ALA A 455 7.47 9.20 23.87
N TRP A 456 7.91 8.33 22.97
CA TRP A 456 8.55 8.70 21.72
C TRP A 456 7.78 8.08 20.56
N GLY A 457 7.56 8.83 19.49
CA GLY A 457 6.85 8.29 18.33
C GLY A 457 6.98 9.15 17.10
N TRP A 458 6.67 8.55 15.94
CA TRP A 458 6.71 9.24 14.66
C TRP A 458 5.41 9.11 13.88
N SER A 459 5.05 10.13 13.10
CA SER A 459 3.83 10.12 12.28
C SER A 459 2.59 9.76 13.13
N ALA A 460 1.84 8.71 12.78
CA ALA A 460 0.76 8.14 13.59
C ALA A 460 1.21 7.71 15.01
N GLY A 461 2.40 7.14 15.19
CA GLY A 461 2.93 6.84 16.53
C GLY A 461 3.25 8.10 17.35
N GLY A 462 3.57 9.20 16.68
CA GLY A 462 3.70 10.52 17.31
C GLY A 462 2.35 11.02 17.81
N HIS A 463 1.28 10.82 17.04
CA HIS A 463 -0.10 11.02 17.49
C HIS A 463 -0.40 10.21 18.74
N LEU A 464 -0.11 8.90 18.74
CA LEU A 464 -0.37 8.03 19.89
C LEU A 464 0.38 8.48 21.14
N ALA A 465 1.67 8.83 21.03
CA ALA A 465 2.46 9.37 22.13
C ALA A 465 1.82 10.62 22.76
N MET A 466 1.36 11.58 21.93
CA MET A 466 0.64 12.76 22.40
C MET A 466 -0.73 12.42 22.98
N ALA A 467 -1.45 11.49 22.36
CA ALA A 467 -2.79 11.13 22.74
C ALA A 467 -2.84 10.57 24.17
N ALA A 468 -1.83 9.78 24.58
CA ALA A 468 -1.71 9.30 25.96
C ALA A 468 -1.55 10.45 26.99
N ALA A 469 -0.95 11.58 26.59
CA ALA A 469 -0.80 12.75 27.46
C ALA A 469 -2.03 13.67 27.47
N ILE A 470 -2.65 13.88 26.30
CA ILE A 470 -3.74 14.85 26.12
C ILE A 470 -5.07 14.27 26.57
N PHE A 471 -5.31 13.00 26.23
CA PHE A 471 -6.54 12.25 26.49
C PHE A 471 -6.30 11.12 27.48
N PRO A 472 -5.92 11.42 28.73
CA PRO A 472 -5.74 10.38 29.73
C PRO A 472 -7.10 9.71 30.00
N GLY A 473 -7.12 8.40 29.80
CA GLY A 473 -8.21 7.55 30.29
C GLY A 473 -8.14 7.41 31.82
N PRO A 474 -9.00 6.58 32.41
CA PRO A 474 -8.93 6.31 33.84
C PRO A 474 -7.59 5.65 34.22
N PRO A 475 -7.02 5.96 35.40
CA PRO A 475 -5.88 5.21 35.92
C PRO A 475 -6.30 3.77 36.23
N SER A 476 -5.33 2.85 36.21
CA SER A 476 -5.52 1.45 36.62
C SER A 476 -4.50 1.07 37.69
N ASP A 477 -4.93 0.41 38.76
CA ASP A 477 -4.10 0.03 39.91
C ASP A 477 -3.22 1.17 40.46
N SER A 478 -3.79 2.38 40.56
CA SER A 478 -3.10 3.63 40.95
C SER A 478 -2.01 4.12 39.99
N ASN A 479 -1.78 3.44 38.86
CA ASN A 479 -0.89 3.89 37.81
C ASN A 479 -1.63 4.81 36.84
N ARG A 480 -1.08 6.01 36.64
CA ARG A 480 -1.59 6.97 35.67
C ARG A 480 -1.18 6.56 34.23
N PRO A 481 -1.94 6.91 33.18
CA PRO A 481 -1.60 6.61 31.80
C PRO A 481 -0.67 7.64 31.12
N GLU A 482 -0.50 8.84 31.67
CA GLU A 482 0.22 9.92 30.99
C GLU A 482 1.74 9.68 30.97
N PRO A 483 2.44 9.91 29.86
CA PRO A 483 3.90 9.99 29.88
C PRO A 483 4.40 11.25 30.59
N ASP A 484 5.68 11.23 30.99
CA ASP A 484 6.35 12.30 31.73
C ASP A 484 7.08 13.30 30.82
N ALA A 485 7.38 12.90 29.58
CA ALA A 485 7.84 13.78 28.51
C ALA A 485 7.51 13.18 27.13
N LEU A 486 7.52 14.01 26.09
CA LEU A 486 7.18 13.63 24.72
C LEU A 486 8.33 13.97 23.74
N ILE A 487 8.68 13.02 22.88
CA ILE A 487 9.59 13.24 21.74
C ILE A 487 8.87 12.81 20.46
N LEU A 488 8.67 13.75 19.55
CA LEU A 488 7.76 13.58 18.43
C LEU A 488 8.48 13.85 17.11
N VAL A 489 8.47 12.90 16.18
CA VAL A 489 9.11 13.02 14.86
C VAL A 489 8.05 13.06 13.76
N SER A 490 7.99 14.14 12.99
CA SER A 490 6.94 14.39 11.97
C SER A 490 5.53 13.97 12.45
N PRO A 491 5.07 14.38 13.65
CA PRO A 491 3.88 13.79 14.26
C PRO A 491 2.57 14.21 13.57
N ALA A 492 1.59 13.30 13.54
CA ALA A 492 0.23 13.66 13.14
C ALA A 492 -0.47 14.44 14.29
N VAL A 493 -0.54 15.76 14.15
CA VAL A 493 -1.08 16.67 15.20
C VAL A 493 -2.42 17.31 14.85
N ASP A 494 -2.71 17.47 13.56
CA ASP A 494 -3.87 18.18 13.04
C ASP A 494 -4.70 17.19 12.22
N LEU A 495 -5.50 16.39 12.92
CA LEU A 495 -6.28 15.33 12.29
C LEU A 495 -7.47 15.86 11.49
N TYR A 496 -7.94 17.07 11.81
CA TYR A 496 -9.03 17.70 11.05
C TYR A 496 -8.65 17.99 9.60
N ASN A 497 -7.37 18.25 9.32
CA ASN A 497 -6.86 18.48 7.97
C ASN A 497 -6.16 17.24 7.38
N ASP A 498 -6.28 16.07 8.02
CA ASP A 498 -5.74 14.79 7.54
C ASP A 498 -6.89 13.89 7.06
N GLY A 499 -7.01 13.74 5.73
CA GLY A 499 -8.05 12.93 5.10
C GLY A 499 -7.96 11.45 5.44
N TRP A 500 -6.76 10.92 5.69
CA TRP A 500 -6.57 9.51 6.03
C TRP A 500 -7.10 9.21 7.43
N SER A 501 -6.76 10.04 8.42
CA SER A 501 -7.29 9.88 9.78
C SER A 501 -8.82 10.02 9.84
N GLN A 502 -9.40 10.90 9.02
CA GLN A 502 -10.85 11.06 8.89
C GLN A 502 -11.51 9.82 8.29
N PHE A 503 -10.91 9.27 7.23
CA PHE A 503 -11.38 8.01 6.63
C PHE A 503 -11.36 6.86 7.65
N LEU A 504 -10.24 6.68 8.38
CA LEU A 504 -10.13 5.61 9.39
C LEU A 504 -11.09 5.78 10.56
N LEU A 505 -11.41 7.02 10.95
CA LEU A 505 -12.36 7.27 12.03
C LEU A 505 -13.82 7.11 11.57
N GLY A 506 -14.09 7.37 10.29
CA GLY A 506 -15.43 7.36 9.73
C GLY A 506 -16.38 8.25 10.54
N THR A 507 -17.56 7.71 10.87
CA THR A 507 -18.58 8.41 11.67
C THR A 507 -18.51 8.07 13.17
N ARG A 508 -17.46 7.36 13.62
CA ARG A 508 -17.37 6.84 15.00
C ARG A 508 -17.27 7.95 16.05
N ALA A 509 -16.62 9.06 15.71
CA ALA A 509 -16.52 10.25 16.55
C ALA A 509 -16.23 11.50 15.70
N ASP A 510 -16.37 12.68 16.30
CA ASP A 510 -15.83 13.90 15.71
C ASP A 510 -14.29 13.84 15.77
N ILE A 511 -13.63 13.94 14.60
CA ILE A 511 -12.16 13.90 14.47
C ILE A 511 -11.44 14.89 15.40
N ARG A 512 -12.08 16.04 15.69
CA ARG A 512 -11.53 17.04 16.61
C ARG A 512 -11.42 16.55 18.04
N THR A 513 -12.19 15.54 18.44
CA THR A 513 -12.11 14.96 19.79
C THR A 513 -10.87 14.10 20.00
N ILE A 514 -10.21 13.67 18.93
CA ILE A 514 -8.96 12.90 18.96
C ILE A 514 -7.77 13.63 18.34
N SER A 515 -7.98 14.86 17.86
CA SER A 515 -6.97 15.74 17.25
C SER A 515 -6.13 16.44 18.32
N PRO A 516 -4.80 16.20 18.41
CA PRO A 516 -3.94 16.80 19.42
C PRO A 516 -3.98 18.34 19.42
N VAL A 517 -3.95 18.97 18.24
CA VAL A 517 -3.93 20.43 18.11
C VAL A 517 -5.18 21.06 18.71
N ASP A 518 -6.35 20.42 18.60
CA ASP A 518 -7.62 20.93 19.08
C ASP A 518 -7.86 20.75 20.57
N ASN A 519 -7.02 19.96 21.24
CA ASN A 519 -7.20 19.59 22.65
C ASN A 519 -6.02 19.99 23.54
N VAL A 520 -5.15 20.87 23.06
CA VAL A 520 -4.07 21.44 23.88
C VAL A 520 -4.66 22.15 25.11
N ARG A 521 -4.12 21.81 26.28
CA ARG A 521 -4.50 22.37 27.58
C ARG A 521 -3.26 22.60 28.43
N LYS A 522 -3.39 23.31 29.55
CA LYS A 522 -2.31 23.46 30.54
C LYS A 522 -1.89 22.11 31.15
N ASN A 523 -0.69 22.08 31.71
CA ASN A 523 -0.10 20.93 32.42
C ASN A 523 0.10 19.70 31.53
N LEU A 524 0.44 19.90 30.26
CA LEU A 524 0.90 18.82 29.41
C LEU A 524 2.41 18.59 29.60
N PRO A 525 2.91 17.35 29.39
CA PRO A 525 4.33 17.03 29.57
C PRO A 525 5.24 17.88 28.69
N PRO A 526 6.49 18.13 29.13
CA PRO A 526 7.52 18.71 28.27
C PRO A 526 7.61 17.97 26.95
N THR A 527 7.62 18.71 25.84
CA THR A 527 7.52 18.15 24.49
C THR A 527 8.62 18.69 23.58
N ILE A 528 9.24 17.82 22.79
CA ILE A 528 10.06 18.22 21.63
C ILE A 528 9.46 17.67 20.34
N ILE A 529 9.38 18.53 19.32
CA ILE A 529 8.89 18.21 17.98
C ILE A 529 10.05 18.38 17.01
N LEU A 530 10.31 17.34 16.21
CA LEU A 530 11.36 17.29 15.20
C LEU A 530 10.67 17.13 13.84
N GLN A 531 10.74 18.16 12.99
CA GLN A 531 9.88 18.30 11.82
C GLN A 531 10.68 18.64 10.56
N GLY A 532 10.39 17.98 9.44
CA GLY A 532 10.87 18.40 8.13
C GLY A 532 10.10 19.61 7.61
N ARG A 533 10.78 20.58 7.00
CA ARG A 533 10.15 21.79 6.45
C ARG A 533 9.17 21.45 5.33
N ASP A 534 9.54 20.51 4.47
CA ASP A 534 8.85 20.19 3.23
C ASP A 534 7.91 18.98 3.39
N ASP A 535 7.53 18.64 4.63
CA ASP A 535 6.69 17.47 4.95
C ASP A 535 5.30 17.62 4.31
N THR A 536 4.96 16.70 3.42
CA THR A 536 3.67 16.71 2.71
C THR A 536 2.61 15.81 3.33
N VAL A 537 3.01 14.93 4.26
CA VAL A 537 2.16 13.91 4.90
C VAL A 537 1.64 14.41 6.24
N THR A 538 2.50 14.95 7.09
CA THR A 538 2.14 15.63 8.35
C THR A 538 2.69 17.06 8.32
N PRO A 539 2.00 17.99 7.61
CA PRO A 539 2.61 19.26 7.23
C PRO A 539 3.08 20.11 8.41
N LEU A 540 4.22 20.80 8.23
CA LEU A 540 4.81 21.72 9.21
C LEU A 540 3.79 22.73 9.78
N LYS A 541 2.81 23.15 8.97
CA LYS A 541 1.74 24.05 9.42
C LYS A 541 0.99 23.52 10.64
N GLY A 542 0.69 22.22 10.66
CA GLY A 542 0.05 21.56 11.81
C GLY A 542 0.96 21.55 13.03
N ALA A 543 2.22 21.14 12.86
CA ALA A 543 3.22 21.12 13.94
C ALA A 543 3.45 22.51 14.56
N ARG A 544 3.53 23.56 13.72
CA ARG A 544 3.64 24.96 14.16
C ARG A 544 2.42 25.39 14.97
N LEU A 545 1.22 25.07 14.50
CA LEU A 545 -0.02 25.41 15.19
C LEU A 545 -0.11 24.72 16.56
N PHE A 546 0.26 23.44 16.63
CA PHE A 546 0.32 22.69 17.89
C PHE A 546 1.33 23.31 18.86
N TYR A 547 2.55 23.61 18.39
CA TYR A 547 3.57 24.31 19.18
C TYR A 547 3.06 25.65 19.72
N ASP A 548 2.46 26.49 18.87
CA ASP A 548 1.96 27.81 19.28
C ASP A 548 0.87 27.68 20.35
N ARG A 549 -0.04 26.68 20.23
CA ARG A 549 -1.05 26.38 21.25
C ARG A 549 -0.41 25.86 22.55
N MET A 550 0.63 25.03 22.48
CA MET A 550 1.35 24.53 23.66
C MET A 550 1.99 25.67 24.45
N ILE A 551 2.68 26.59 23.76
CA ILE A 551 3.29 27.78 24.38
C ILE A 551 2.21 28.71 24.95
N ALA A 552 1.14 28.97 24.22
CA ALA A 552 0.04 29.82 24.69
C ALA A 552 -0.67 29.25 25.94
N ALA A 553 -0.74 27.93 26.07
CA ALA A 553 -1.26 27.24 27.26
C ALA A 553 -0.27 27.19 28.45
N GLY A 554 0.96 27.69 28.27
CA GLY A 554 2.00 27.71 29.30
C GLY A 554 2.76 26.39 29.47
N ASN A 555 2.72 25.50 28.48
CA ASN A 555 3.47 24.24 28.51
C ASN A 555 4.91 24.43 27.98
N ASP A 556 5.81 23.53 28.37
CA ASP A 556 7.18 23.46 27.84
C ASP A 556 7.18 22.70 26.51
N CYS A 557 7.49 23.39 25.42
CA CYS A 557 7.53 22.81 24.08
C CYS A 557 8.71 23.37 23.27
N GLU A 558 9.44 22.49 22.59
CA GLU A 558 10.53 22.81 21.66
C GLU A 558 10.13 22.33 20.25
N LEU A 559 10.34 23.16 19.22
CA LEU A 559 10.08 22.81 17.81
C LEU A 559 11.36 23.03 17.00
N TRP A 560 11.90 21.95 16.46
CA TRP A 560 13.05 21.93 15.57
C TRP A 560 12.59 21.63 14.15
N ILE A 561 13.02 22.47 13.21
CA ILE A 561 12.64 22.41 11.80
C ILE A 561 13.90 22.16 10.99
N TYR A 562 13.89 21.12 10.17
CA TYR A 562 14.99 20.75 9.29
C TYR A 562 14.65 21.12 7.84
N ASP A 563 15.54 21.86 7.20
CA ASP A 563 15.37 22.32 5.82
C ASP A 563 15.60 21.17 4.82
N GLU A 564 15.04 21.30 3.61
CA GLU A 564 15.25 20.40 2.46
C GLU A 564 14.77 18.95 2.65
N VAL A 565 14.02 18.66 3.72
CA VAL A 565 13.46 17.34 3.99
C VAL A 565 11.96 17.41 4.28
N GLY A 566 11.26 16.38 3.80
CA GLY A 566 9.84 16.12 4.01
C GLY A 566 9.56 15.14 5.14
N HIS A 567 8.52 14.31 4.97
CA HIS A 567 8.07 13.36 5.98
C HIS A 567 9.18 12.40 6.42
N LEU A 568 9.34 12.28 7.74
CA LEU A 568 10.38 11.45 8.38
C LEU A 568 11.79 11.75 7.88
N PHE A 569 12.04 13.02 7.53
CA PHE A 569 13.32 13.52 7.01
C PHE A 569 13.70 12.98 5.63
N THR A 570 12.73 12.53 4.83
CA THR A 570 12.97 12.14 3.43
C THR A 570 13.39 13.36 2.61
N PRO A 571 14.50 13.35 1.85
CA PRO A 571 14.92 14.50 1.03
C PRO A 571 13.79 15.00 0.11
N ASN A 572 13.63 16.31 -0.01
CA ASN A 572 12.55 16.91 -0.81
C ASN A 572 12.67 16.67 -2.34
N THR A 573 13.79 16.09 -2.78
CA THR A 573 14.00 15.59 -4.14
C THR A 573 13.30 14.24 -4.38
N MET A 574 12.75 13.63 -3.33
CA MET A 574 12.02 12.36 -3.37
C MET A 574 10.58 12.58 -2.89
N ARG A 575 9.68 11.68 -3.29
CA ARG A 575 8.34 11.64 -2.73
C ARG A 575 8.40 11.10 -1.30
N ASP A 576 7.69 11.75 -0.39
CA ASP A 576 7.68 11.43 1.04
C ASP A 576 6.39 10.72 1.51
N ASP A 577 5.54 10.33 0.56
CA ASP A 577 4.28 9.61 0.78
C ASP A 577 4.37 8.08 0.61
N GLY A 578 5.61 7.57 0.48
CA GLY A 578 5.93 6.15 0.36
C GLY A 578 6.75 5.61 1.54
N TRP A 579 7.56 4.57 1.31
CA TRP A 579 8.48 4.07 2.33
C TRP A 579 9.56 5.13 2.62
N PRO A 580 9.78 5.51 3.90
CA PRO A 580 10.65 6.64 4.21
C PRO A 580 12.11 6.33 3.91
N VAL A 581 12.79 7.29 3.26
CA VAL A 581 14.23 7.25 2.98
C VAL A 581 14.86 8.46 3.68
N PRO A 582 15.06 8.40 5.01
CA PRO A 582 15.52 9.56 5.78
C PRO A 582 16.93 9.98 5.36
N ASP A 583 17.17 11.28 5.26
CA ASP A 583 18.52 11.82 5.19
C ASP A 583 19.29 11.42 6.46
N PRO A 584 20.44 10.72 6.34
CA PRO A 584 21.14 10.17 7.49
C PRO A 584 21.76 11.26 8.39
N HIS A 585 22.14 12.41 7.84
CA HIS A 585 22.68 13.53 8.62
C HIS A 585 21.58 14.19 9.42
N VAL A 586 20.45 14.52 8.79
CA VAL A 586 19.30 15.12 9.47
C VAL A 586 18.76 14.18 10.54
N GLN A 587 18.65 12.88 10.24
CA GLN A 587 18.21 11.89 11.22
C GLN A 587 19.14 11.84 12.43
N GLN A 588 20.46 11.84 12.21
CA GLN A 588 21.45 11.85 13.30
C GLN A 588 21.33 13.12 14.15
N GLU A 589 21.23 14.30 13.54
CA GLU A 589 21.02 15.56 14.25
C GLU A 589 19.73 15.55 15.07
N ALA A 590 18.64 15.01 14.52
CA ALA A 590 17.37 14.87 15.22
C ALA A 590 17.47 13.97 16.47
N PHE A 591 18.23 12.87 16.41
CA PHE A 591 18.53 12.05 17.58
C PHE A 591 19.36 12.80 18.62
N GLU A 592 20.33 13.61 18.19
CA GLU A 592 21.15 14.42 19.11
C GLU A 592 20.31 15.49 19.82
N GLN A 593 19.37 16.13 19.13
CA GLN A 593 18.44 17.07 19.77
C GLN A 593 17.52 16.38 20.78
N ALA A 594 17.02 15.18 20.47
CA ALA A 594 16.25 14.37 21.42
C ALA A 594 17.08 14.02 22.66
N ASP A 595 18.35 13.64 22.50
CA ASP A 595 19.25 13.35 23.62
C ASP A 595 19.51 14.60 24.48
N ILE A 596 19.73 15.76 23.86
CA ILE A 596 19.92 17.04 24.58
C ILE A 596 18.66 17.39 25.38
N PHE A 597 17.48 17.24 24.78
CA PHE A 597 16.20 17.46 25.44
C PHE A 597 16.03 16.59 26.69
N LEU A 598 16.41 15.32 26.61
CA LEU A 598 16.36 14.37 27.71
C LEU A 598 17.39 14.66 28.81
N LYS A 599 18.64 14.96 28.44
CA LYS A 599 19.72 15.32 29.39
C LYS A 599 19.37 16.55 30.21
N LYS A 600 18.86 17.60 29.57
CA LYS A 600 18.41 18.85 30.22
C LYS A 600 17.37 18.59 31.31
N ARG A 601 16.61 17.49 31.20
CA ARG A 601 15.51 17.12 32.11
C ARG A 601 15.83 15.92 33.01
N GLY A 602 17.07 15.43 32.99
CA GLY A 602 17.54 14.37 33.88
C GLY A 602 17.11 12.95 33.50
N TYR A 603 16.53 12.74 32.30
CA TYR A 603 16.21 11.40 31.81
C TYR A 603 17.44 10.63 31.32
N LEU A 604 18.49 11.35 30.93
CA LEU A 604 19.78 10.81 30.52
C LEU A 604 20.90 11.44 31.35
N LYS A 605 21.98 10.67 31.56
CA LYS A 605 23.19 11.14 32.26
C LYS A 605 24.14 11.91 31.35
#